data_AF-A0A7W7N4Z5-F1
#
_entry.id   AF-A0A7W7N4Z5-F1
#
_cell.length_a   1.000
_cell.length_b   1.000
_cell.length_c   1.000
_cell.angle_alpha   90.00
_cell.angle_beta   90.00
_cell.angle_gamma   90.00
#
_symmetry.space_group_name_H-M   'P 1'
#
loop_
_entity.id
_entity.type
_entity.pdbx_description
1 polymer ?
#
loop_
_entity_poly.entity_id
_entity_poly.type
_entity_poly.pdbx_seq_one_letter_code
_entity_poly.pdbx_strand_id
1 'polypeptide(L)'
;MNNIQYPYYALKLWIDSFIFLLIFSGMIILFLLADNQPLGIIAALILLTITGRHFRKTTKNLYRNLKKRPALELTEGYLFDHINNIKIYWHNIDKLGIITIKGNTYVNFVLRDKTEYSKQLDGFLSKILFKLPDPEELSTKIEISLVKGRNEDIYNSIYKFREAKKLYNF
;
A
#
# COMPACT_ATOMS: atom_id res chain seq x y z
N MET A 1 21.07 17.86 -2.82
CA MET A 1 20.00 18.87 -2.75
C MET A 1 18.71 18.19 -2.33
N ASN A 2 18.09 18.64 -1.24
CA ASN A 2 16.86 18.09 -0.69
C ASN A 2 15.65 18.56 -1.52
N ASN A 3 15.34 17.83 -2.60
CA ASN A 3 14.07 18.03 -3.31
C ASN A 3 12.95 17.40 -2.49
N ILE A 4 12.15 18.26 -1.88
CA ILE A 4 10.85 17.91 -1.32
C ILE A 4 10.01 17.40 -2.49
N GLN A 5 9.93 16.09 -2.68
CA GLN A 5 9.10 15.48 -3.71
C GLN A 5 7.61 15.66 -3.33
N TYR A 6 6.99 16.61 -4.02
CA TYR A 6 5.56 16.79 -4.30
C TYR A 6 4.59 16.82 -3.10
N PRO A 7 4.41 17.98 -2.44
CA PRO A 7 3.33 18.20 -1.46
C PRO A 7 1.92 17.97 -2.03
N TYR A 8 1.77 17.98 -3.35
CA TYR A 8 0.51 17.70 -4.05
C TYR A 8 -0.06 16.31 -3.76
N TYR A 9 0.79 15.28 -3.63
CA TYR A 9 0.30 13.93 -3.40
C TYR A 9 -0.23 13.71 -1.99
N ALA A 10 0.42 14.34 -1.01
CA ALA A 10 -0.07 14.40 0.34
C ALA A 10 -1.50 14.96 0.35
N LEU A 11 -1.69 16.14 -0.23
CA LEU A 11 -2.97 16.81 -0.30
C LEU A 11 -4.03 16.01 -1.07
N LYS A 12 -3.64 15.37 -2.17
CA LYS A 12 -4.55 14.51 -2.94
C LYS A 12 -5.01 13.30 -2.11
N LEU A 13 -4.10 12.59 -1.44
CA LEU A 13 -4.46 11.50 -0.53
C LEU A 13 -5.40 11.96 0.57
N TRP A 14 -5.23 13.19 1.07
CA TRP A 14 -6.13 13.80 2.05
C TRP A 14 -7.53 13.99 1.50
N ILE A 15 -7.64 14.59 0.32
CA ILE A 15 -8.92 14.84 -0.35
C ILE A 15 -9.62 13.51 -0.66
N ASP A 16 -8.90 12.54 -1.24
CA ASP A 16 -9.43 11.22 -1.57
C ASP A 16 -9.93 10.50 -0.32
N SER A 17 -9.18 10.55 0.79
CA SER A 17 -9.57 9.95 2.06
C SER A 17 -10.78 10.66 2.69
N PHE A 18 -10.85 11.99 2.59
CA PHE A 18 -11.97 12.77 3.13
C PHE A 18 -13.26 12.47 2.36
N ILE A 19 -13.21 12.44 1.03
CA ILE A 19 -14.35 12.07 0.18
C ILE A 19 -14.80 10.64 0.49
N PHE A 20 -13.86 9.70 0.64
CA PHE A 20 -14.16 8.32 1.03
C PHE A 20 -14.91 8.26 2.36
N LEU A 21 -14.42 8.96 3.40
CA LEU A 21 -15.07 8.99 4.71
C LEU A 21 -16.48 9.58 4.64
N LEU A 22 -16.67 10.65 3.87
CA LEU A 22 -17.97 11.31 3.71
C LEU A 22 -18.99 10.36 3.08
N ILE A 23 -18.63 9.70 1.97
CA ILE A 23 -19.50 8.76 1.26
C ILE A 23 -19.84 7.56 2.17
N PHE A 24 -18.84 6.93 2.78
CA PHE A 24 -19.06 5.72 3.57
C PHE A 24 -19.81 6.00 4.88
N SER A 25 -19.57 7.16 5.50
CA SER A 25 -20.36 7.58 6.68
C SER A 25 -21.82 7.81 6.31
N GLY A 26 -22.08 8.45 5.16
CA GLY A 26 -23.43 8.61 4.63
C GLY A 26 -24.12 7.26 4.39
N MET A 27 -23.42 6.30 3.78
CA MET A 27 -23.95 4.95 3.57
C MET A 27 -24.26 4.22 4.88
N ILE A 28 -23.37 4.32 5.89
CA ILE A 28 -23.60 3.72 7.21
C ILE A 28 -24.90 4.28 7.83
N ILE A 29 -25.10 5.59 7.79
CA ILE A 29 -26.32 6.23 8.30
C ILE A 29 -27.56 5.72 7.55
N LEU A 30 -27.50 5.68 6.21
CA LEU A 30 -28.60 5.17 5.39
C LEU A 30 -28.97 3.72 5.72
N PHE A 31 -27.98 2.85 5.91
CA PHE A 31 -28.24 1.46 6.28
C PHE A 31 -28.78 1.29 7.71
N LEU A 32 -28.38 2.16 8.65
CA LEU A 32 -28.93 2.17 10.00
C LEU A 32 -30.38 2.66 10.05
N LEU A 33 -30.78 3.52 9.11
CA LEU A 33 -32.14 4.07 8.99
C LEU A 33 -33.05 3.26 8.07
N ALA A 34 -32.55 2.21 7.43
CA ALA A 34 -33.33 1.40 6.51
C ALA A 34 -34.37 0.52 7.24
N ASP A 35 -35.56 0.39 6.66
CA ASP A 35 -36.67 -0.37 7.24
C ASP A 35 -36.35 -1.87 7.44
N ASN A 36 -35.45 -2.42 6.61
CA ASN A 36 -34.92 -3.78 6.76
C ASN A 36 -33.81 -3.85 7.83
N GLN A 37 -34.16 -3.56 9.08
CA GLN A 37 -33.23 -3.38 10.20
C GLN A 37 -32.17 -4.48 10.37
N PRO A 38 -32.46 -5.80 10.39
CA PRO A 38 -31.42 -6.81 10.64
C PRO A 38 -30.36 -6.82 9.52
N LEU A 39 -30.76 -6.65 8.26
CA LEU A 39 -29.83 -6.57 7.13
C LEU A 39 -29.08 -5.24 7.10
N GLY A 40 -29.76 -4.13 7.40
CA GLY A 40 -29.16 -2.80 7.49
C GLY A 40 -28.07 -2.72 8.56
N ILE A 41 -28.32 -3.28 9.74
CA ILE A 41 -27.34 -3.34 10.84
C ILE A 41 -26.10 -4.17 10.43
N ILE A 42 -26.30 -5.33 9.80
CA ILE A 42 -25.18 -6.16 9.33
C ILE A 42 -24.35 -5.41 8.28
N ALA A 43 -24.99 -4.77 7.31
CA ALA A 43 -24.32 -3.96 6.29
C ALA A 43 -23.55 -2.79 6.91
N ALA A 44 -24.14 -2.08 7.86
CA ALA A 44 -23.51 -0.99 8.58
C ALA A 44 -22.26 -1.44 9.37
N LEU A 45 -22.30 -2.61 10.03
CA LEU A 45 -21.15 -3.19 10.73
C LEU A 45 -20.00 -3.53 9.78
N ILE A 46 -20.31 -4.10 8.61
CA ILE A 46 -19.31 -4.38 7.57
C ILE A 46 -18.68 -3.07 7.08
N LEU A 47 -19.49 -2.07 6.76
CA LEU A 47 -19.00 -0.76 6.31
C LEU A 47 -18.18 -0.03 7.37
N LEU A 48 -18.59 -0.09 8.65
CA LEU A 48 -17.81 0.45 9.77
C LEU A 48 -16.43 -0.21 9.85
N THR A 49 -16.36 -1.53 9.65
CA THR A 49 -15.09 -2.27 9.65
C THR A 49 -14.18 -1.82 8.50
N ILE A 50 -14.72 -1.68 7.29
CA ILE A 50 -13.98 -1.19 6.10
C ILE A 50 -13.50 0.25 6.33
N THR A 51 -14.40 1.12 6.79
CA THR A 51 -14.14 2.55 7.01
C THR A 51 -13.10 2.76 8.11
N GLY A 52 -13.22 2.06 9.23
CA GLY A 52 -12.24 2.11 10.32
C GLY A 52 -10.85 1.64 9.89
N ARG A 53 -10.77 0.61 9.05
CA ARG A 53 -9.49 0.14 8.47
C ARG A 53 -8.87 1.20 7.56
N HIS A 54 -9.67 1.82 6.69
CA HIS A 54 -9.21 2.90 5.82
C HIS A 54 -8.71 4.09 6.64
N PHE A 55 -9.50 4.54 7.63
CA PHE A 55 -9.14 5.63 8.53
C PHE A 55 -7.79 5.38 9.22
N ARG A 56 -7.61 4.20 9.82
CA ARG A 56 -6.34 3.83 10.47
C ARG A 56 -5.15 3.89 9.53
N LYS A 57 -5.32 3.44 8.27
CA LYS A 57 -4.27 3.51 7.24
C LYS A 57 -3.96 4.97 6.89
N THR A 58 -4.97 5.81 6.70
CA THR A 58 -4.82 7.24 6.41
C THR A 58 -4.11 7.97 7.55
N THR A 59 -4.48 7.72 8.82
CA THR A 59 -3.79 8.31 9.98
C THR A 59 -2.33 7.88 10.07
N LYS A 60 -2.02 6.59 9.84
CA LYS A 60 -0.62 6.12 9.79
C LYS A 60 0.18 6.84 8.70
N ASN A 61 -0.42 7.02 7.52
CA ASN A 61 0.21 7.71 6.40
C ASN A 61 0.40 9.22 6.68
N LEU A 62 -0.55 9.87 7.38
CA LEU A 62 -0.40 11.24 7.87
C LEU A 62 0.80 11.39 8.78
N TYR A 63 0.82 10.55 9.81
CA TYR A 63 1.84 10.60 10.82
C TYR A 63 3.22 10.44 10.19
N ARG A 64 3.35 9.48 9.26
CA ARG A 64 4.55 9.29 8.44
C ARG A 64 4.93 10.56 7.67
N ASN A 65 3.98 11.18 6.99
CA ASN A 65 4.21 12.38 6.19
C ASN A 65 4.61 13.59 7.04
N LEU A 66 3.92 13.83 8.17
CA LEU A 66 4.29 14.86 9.15
C LEU A 66 5.70 14.65 9.71
N LYS A 67 6.10 13.39 9.90
CA LYS A 67 7.47 13.01 10.29
C LYS A 67 8.47 12.99 9.13
N LYS A 68 8.08 13.41 7.91
CA LYS A 68 8.89 13.41 6.69
C LYS A 68 9.58 12.06 6.42
N ARG A 69 8.94 10.96 6.82
CA ARG A 69 9.42 9.60 6.57
C ARG A 69 8.98 9.13 5.19
N PRO A 70 9.80 8.38 4.43
CA PRO A 70 9.35 7.72 3.21
C PRO A 70 8.21 6.74 3.46
N ALA A 71 7.40 6.47 2.44
CA ALA A 71 6.47 5.34 2.47
C ALA A 71 7.24 4.02 2.42
N LEU A 72 8.31 4.01 1.64
CA LEU A 72 9.14 2.86 1.42
C LEU A 72 10.60 3.28 1.33
N GLU A 73 11.44 2.56 2.06
CA GLU A 73 12.87 2.80 2.13
C GLU A 73 13.60 1.57 1.60
N LEU A 74 14.47 1.79 0.62
CA LEU A 74 15.28 0.75 0.03
C LEU A 74 16.67 0.78 0.66
N THR A 75 17.08 -0.34 1.25
CA THR A 75 18.40 -0.52 1.84
C THR A 75 19.19 -1.56 1.04
N GLU A 76 20.46 -1.76 1.38
CA GLU A 76 21.30 -2.77 0.72
C GLU A 76 20.77 -4.20 0.86
N GLY A 77 20.13 -4.53 2.00
CA GLY A 77 19.67 -5.90 2.29
C GLY A 77 18.16 -6.11 2.24
N TYR A 78 17.37 -5.04 2.39
CA TYR A 78 15.91 -5.14 2.47
C TYR A 78 15.19 -3.85 2.05
N LEU A 79 13.93 -4.03 1.71
CA LEU A 79 12.93 -3.00 1.50
C LEU A 79 12.11 -2.85 2.79
N PHE A 80 11.97 -1.63 3.28
CA PHE A 80 11.18 -1.33 4.46
C PHE A 80 9.95 -0.52 4.11
N ASP A 81 8.78 -1.10 4.35
CA ASP A 81 7.50 -0.43 4.24
C ASP A 81 7.17 0.25 5.58
N HIS A 82 7.32 1.57 5.62
CA HIS A 82 7.06 2.38 6.81
C HIS A 82 5.56 2.56 7.10
N ILE A 83 4.67 2.31 6.13
CA ILE A 83 3.22 2.41 6.31
C ILE A 83 2.73 1.20 7.12
N ASN A 84 3.19 0.01 6.73
CA ASN A 84 2.82 -1.24 7.37
C ASN A 84 3.81 -1.68 8.45
N ASN A 85 4.96 -1.02 8.58
CA ASN A 85 6.07 -1.40 9.46
C ASN A 85 6.60 -2.81 9.16
N ILE A 86 6.82 -3.11 7.88
CA ILE A 86 7.19 -4.45 7.38
C ILE A 86 8.57 -4.40 6.72
N LYS A 87 9.42 -5.38 7.05
CA LYS A 87 10.72 -5.60 6.39
C LYS A 87 10.58 -6.74 5.37
N ILE A 88 10.95 -6.45 4.13
CA ILE A 88 10.96 -7.42 3.03
C ILE A 88 12.40 -7.53 2.53
N TYR A 89 13.05 -8.64 2.82
CA TYR A 89 14.39 -8.89 2.30
C TYR A 89 14.36 -9.15 0.79
N TRP A 90 15.42 -8.75 0.10
CA TRP A 90 15.50 -8.87 -1.36
C TRP A 90 15.30 -10.30 -1.88
N HIS A 91 15.77 -11.30 -1.14
CA HIS A 91 15.61 -12.72 -1.50
C HIS A 91 14.16 -13.21 -1.45
N ASN A 92 13.25 -12.47 -0.81
CA ASN A 92 11.82 -12.76 -0.75
C ASN A 92 11.02 -12.09 -1.87
N ILE A 93 11.67 -11.28 -2.71
CA ILE A 93 11.05 -10.64 -3.86
C ILE A 93 11.30 -11.50 -5.09
N ASP A 94 10.22 -11.95 -5.73
CA ASP A 94 10.30 -12.71 -6.97
C ASP A 94 10.44 -11.76 -8.18
N LYS A 95 9.53 -10.79 -8.34
CA LYS A 95 9.61 -9.80 -9.42
C LYS A 95 9.61 -8.39 -8.84
N LEU A 96 10.44 -7.52 -9.41
CA LEU A 96 10.45 -6.10 -9.12
C LEU A 96 10.41 -5.35 -10.45
N GLY A 97 9.56 -4.34 -10.54
CA GLY A 97 9.39 -3.58 -11.77
C GLY A 97 8.81 -2.20 -11.52
N ILE A 98 8.70 -1.45 -12.60
CA ILE A 98 8.06 -0.14 -12.61
C ILE A 98 6.84 -0.23 -13.50
N ILE A 99 5.69 0.23 -12.99
CA ILE A 99 4.44 0.27 -13.73
C ILE A 99 3.90 1.69 -13.72
N THR A 100 3.25 2.10 -14.79
CA THR A 100 2.57 3.41 -14.85
C THR A 100 1.06 3.17 -14.83
N ILE A 101 0.38 3.74 -13.84
CA ILE A 101 -1.08 3.66 -13.72
C ILE A 101 -1.63 5.08 -13.66
N LYS A 102 -2.50 5.44 -14.63
CA LYS A 102 -3.16 6.74 -14.71
C LYS A 102 -2.17 7.91 -14.61
N GLY A 103 -1.06 7.83 -15.34
CA GLY A 103 -0.01 8.86 -15.40
C GLY A 103 0.97 8.87 -14.23
N ASN A 104 0.78 8.04 -13.20
CA ASN A 104 1.69 7.94 -12.06
C ASN A 104 2.56 6.70 -12.16
N THR A 105 3.83 6.83 -11.78
CA THR A 105 4.81 5.75 -11.81
C THR A 105 4.92 5.07 -10.45
N TYR A 106 4.78 3.74 -10.44
CA TYR A 106 4.81 2.92 -9.23
C TYR A 106 5.94 1.91 -9.32
N VAL A 107 6.61 1.68 -8.20
CA VAL A 107 7.39 0.48 -7.98
C VAL A 107 6.43 -0.65 -7.65
N ASN A 108 6.53 -1.74 -8.40
CA ASN A 108 5.71 -2.93 -8.25
C ASN A 108 6.57 -4.10 -7.81
N PHE A 109 6.20 -4.76 -6.72
CA PHE A 109 6.90 -5.96 -6.25
C PHE A 109 5.96 -7.15 -6.08
N VAL A 110 6.39 -8.29 -6.64
CA VAL A 110 5.77 -9.60 -6.50
C VAL A 110 6.63 -10.40 -5.53
N LEU A 111 6.00 -10.90 -4.48
CA LEU A 111 6.67 -11.68 -3.43
C LEU A 111 6.78 -13.15 -3.84
N ARG A 112 7.90 -13.78 -3.47
CA ARG A 112 8.12 -15.23 -3.64
C ARG A 112 7.24 -16.04 -2.71
N ASP A 113 7.17 -15.66 -1.44
CA ASP A 113 6.29 -16.28 -0.44
C ASP A 113 5.36 -15.23 0.19
N LYS A 114 4.07 -15.35 -0.16
CA LYS A 114 3.01 -14.49 0.36
C LYS A 114 2.77 -14.71 1.86
N THR A 115 3.05 -15.91 2.37
CA THR A 115 2.80 -16.24 3.77
C THR A 115 3.75 -15.51 4.71
N GLU A 116 5.00 -15.29 4.29
CA GLU A 116 5.99 -14.56 5.07
C GLU A 116 5.60 -13.09 5.27
N TYR A 117 5.09 -12.44 4.23
CA TYR A 117 4.56 -11.08 4.32
C TYR A 117 3.26 -11.03 5.14
N SER A 118 2.35 -11.99 4.92
CA SER A 118 1.09 -12.08 5.68
C SER A 118 1.33 -12.25 7.18
N LYS A 119 2.37 -12.97 7.60
CA LYS A 119 2.75 -13.13 9.02
C LYS A 119 3.06 -11.78 9.69
N GLN A 120 3.68 -10.85 8.96
CA GLN A 120 4.08 -9.53 9.45
C GLN A 120 2.93 -8.50 9.46
N LEU A 121 1.79 -8.78 8.80
CA LEU A 121 0.64 -7.87 8.80
C LEU A 121 -0.06 -7.84 10.16
N ASP A 122 -0.36 -6.62 10.63
CA ASP A 122 -1.18 -6.42 11.82
C ASP A 122 -2.68 -6.71 11.54
N GLY A 123 -3.27 -7.56 12.39
CA GLY A 123 -4.71 -7.83 12.43
C GLY A 123 -5.17 -9.01 11.58
N PHE A 124 -6.08 -9.81 12.14
CA PHE A 124 -6.62 -11.03 11.54
C PHE A 124 -7.23 -10.78 10.14
N LEU A 125 -8.06 -9.74 10.02
CA LEU A 125 -8.71 -9.40 8.76
C LEU A 125 -7.70 -8.99 7.67
N SER A 126 -6.62 -8.28 8.04
CA SER A 126 -5.56 -7.94 7.08
C SER A 126 -4.86 -9.19 6.55
N LYS A 127 -4.64 -10.20 7.41
CA LYS A 127 -4.02 -11.47 7.03
C LYS A 127 -4.92 -12.28 6.08
N ILE A 128 -6.22 -12.32 6.36
CA ILE A 128 -7.20 -13.01 5.51
C ILE A 128 -7.33 -12.33 4.16
N LEU A 129 -7.58 -11.02 4.14
CA LEU A 129 -7.78 -10.28 2.90
C LEU A 129 -6.52 -10.33 2.01
N PHE A 130 -5.32 -10.38 2.60
CA PHE A 130 -4.08 -10.57 1.85
C PHE A 130 -3.94 -11.97 1.22
N LYS A 131 -4.60 -12.99 1.79
CA LYS A 131 -4.61 -14.36 1.26
C LYS A 131 -5.71 -14.58 0.21
N LEU A 132 -6.68 -13.67 0.11
CA LEU A 132 -7.70 -13.77 -0.93
C LEU A 132 -7.06 -13.51 -2.30
N PRO A 133 -7.38 -14.34 -3.31
CA PRO A 133 -6.87 -14.15 -4.65
C PRO A 133 -7.49 -12.89 -5.27
N ASP A 134 -6.68 -11.90 -5.59
CA ASP A 134 -7.04 -10.82 -6.53
C ASP A 134 -6.60 -11.26 -7.94
N PRO A 135 -7.38 -10.99 -9.02
CA PRO A 135 -7.11 -11.52 -10.36
C PRO A 135 -5.87 -10.93 -11.04
N GLU A 136 -5.42 -9.74 -10.63
CA GLU A 136 -4.17 -9.15 -11.12
C GLU A 136 -3.10 -9.39 -10.07
N GLU A 137 -2.04 -10.13 -10.43
CA GLU A 137 -0.84 -10.43 -9.63
C GLU A 137 -0.73 -9.56 -8.37
N LEU A 138 -0.93 -10.16 -7.19
CA LEU A 138 -0.79 -9.57 -5.85
C LEU A 138 0.59 -8.91 -5.70
N SER A 139 0.64 -7.70 -6.22
CA SER A 139 1.83 -6.94 -6.46
C SER A 139 1.64 -5.67 -5.66
N THR A 140 2.54 -5.45 -4.72
CA THR A 140 2.42 -4.26 -3.89
C THR A 140 2.95 -3.10 -4.72
N LYS A 141 2.05 -2.14 -4.95
CA LYS A 141 2.29 -0.98 -5.78
C LYS A 141 2.51 0.21 -4.87
N ILE A 142 3.70 0.79 -4.92
CA ILE A 142 4.03 2.01 -4.17
C ILE A 142 4.51 3.05 -5.16
N GLU A 143 3.89 4.22 -5.14
CA GLU A 143 4.26 5.29 -6.04
C GLU A 143 5.69 5.73 -5.79
N ILE A 144 6.46 5.90 -6.87
CA ILE A 144 7.90 6.17 -6.80
C ILE A 144 8.20 7.49 -6.09
N SER A 145 7.27 8.45 -6.17
CA SER A 145 7.34 9.76 -5.50
C SER A 145 7.37 9.66 -3.96
N LEU A 146 6.99 8.49 -3.40
CA LEU A 146 6.94 8.24 -1.96
C LEU A 146 8.08 7.35 -1.46
N VAL A 147 8.92 6.87 -2.37
CA VAL A 147 10.10 6.06 -2.05
C VAL A 147 11.26 7.00 -1.77
N LYS A 148 11.99 6.79 -0.67
CA LYS A 148 13.23 7.54 -0.39
C LYS A 148 14.43 6.61 -0.53
N GLY A 149 15.40 7.12 -1.28
CA GLY A 149 16.70 6.54 -1.60
C GLY A 149 17.34 7.42 -2.67
N ARG A 150 18.52 7.06 -3.17
CA ARG A 150 19.08 7.75 -4.34
C ARG A 150 18.29 7.28 -5.57
N ASN A 151 17.36 8.09 -6.08
CA ASN A 151 16.42 7.66 -7.14
C ASN A 151 17.11 7.00 -8.34
N GLU A 152 18.28 7.49 -8.76
CA GLU A 152 19.12 6.83 -9.77
C GLU A 152 19.62 5.46 -9.33
N ASP A 153 20.07 5.31 -8.08
CA ASP A 153 20.43 4.01 -7.52
C ASP A 153 19.21 3.10 -7.37
N ILE A 154 18.00 3.64 -7.19
CA ILE A 154 16.74 2.88 -7.18
C ILE A 154 16.45 2.35 -8.58
N TYR A 155 16.47 3.21 -9.60
CA TYR A 155 16.31 2.78 -10.99
C TYR A 155 17.39 1.77 -11.37
N ASN A 156 18.65 2.01 -11.00
CA ASN A 156 19.76 1.11 -11.22
C ASN A 156 19.62 -0.21 -10.46
N SER A 157 19.11 -0.21 -9.23
CA SER A 157 18.91 -1.42 -8.43
C SER A 157 17.77 -2.27 -8.99
N ILE A 158 16.66 -1.65 -9.42
CA ILE A 158 15.57 -2.34 -10.11
C ILE A 158 16.07 -2.89 -11.45
N TYR A 159 16.85 -2.11 -12.20
CA TYR A 159 17.45 -2.54 -13.46
C TYR A 159 18.43 -3.69 -13.26
N LYS A 160 19.36 -3.60 -12.31
CA LYS A 160 20.30 -4.67 -11.94
C LYS A 160 19.57 -5.92 -11.47
N PHE A 161 18.52 -5.79 -10.67
CA PHE A 161 17.69 -6.93 -10.24
C PHE A 161 17.05 -7.62 -11.45
N ARG A 162 16.53 -6.83 -12.41
CA ARG A 162 15.95 -7.35 -13.65
C ARG A 162 16.98 -8.07 -14.52
N GLU A 163 18.18 -7.50 -14.67
CA GLU A 163 19.28 -8.10 -15.45
C GLU A 163 19.84 -9.36 -14.77
N ALA A 164 20.04 -9.34 -13.45
CA ALA A 164 20.46 -10.52 -12.69
C ALA A 164 19.45 -11.67 -12.86
N LYS A 165 18.15 -11.41 -12.77
CA LYS A 165 17.13 -12.45 -12.94
C LYS A 165 17.05 -13.00 -14.38
N LYS A 166 17.34 -12.19 -15.40
CA LYS A 166 17.46 -12.67 -16.80
C LYS A 166 18.63 -13.64 -16.97
N LEU A 167 19.75 -13.40 -16.30
CA LEU A 167 20.95 -14.24 -16.39
C LEU A 167 20.79 -15.64 -15.75
N TYR A 168 19.85 -15.80 -14.81
CA TYR A 168 19.61 -17.08 -14.11
C TYR A 168 18.43 -17.90 -14.66
N ASN A 169 17.75 -17.42 -15.69
CA ASN A 169 16.73 -18.19 -16.41
C ASN A 169 17.35 -18.75 -17.71
N PHE A 170 18.14 -19.83 -17.58
CA PHE A 170 18.56 -20.71 -18.66
C PHE A 170 18.10 -22.13 -18.37
#